data_AF-A0A191TN12-F1
#
_entry.id   AF-A0A191TN12-F1
#
_cell.length_a   1.000
_cell.length_b   1.000
_cell.length_c   1.000
_cell.angle_alpha   90.00
_cell.angle_beta   90.00
_cell.angle_gamma   90.00
#
_symmetry.space_group_name_H-M   'P 1'
#
loop_
_entity.id
_entity.type
_entity.pdbx_description
1 polymer ?
#
loop_
_entity_poly.entity_id
_entity_poly.type
_entity_poly.pdbx_seq_one_letter_code
_entity_poly.pdbx_strand_id
1 'polypeptide(L)'
;MGGGISDNSFDIDSSYTLVENGFNNNSIVGPISICANIDSIEYSHDYLLIKQIPQFKDYEQALMRDLLLFLTIDKKNKYSYFDESFIQKQAKILRFVGNNGDSDQKTLKQLADSILNSSVFYKKIFTSGYCWWLLNKQDTVLDGPFDRVKYDSIKINFRSQNFKVLKVE
;
A
#
# COMPACT_ATOMS: atom_id res chain seq x y z
N MET A 1 27.77 -9.52 -11.99
CA MET A 1 27.91 -9.84 -10.55
C MET A 1 26.53 -9.63 -9.93
N GLY A 2 25.77 -10.71 -9.77
CA GLY A 2 24.41 -10.66 -9.21
C GLY A 2 24.49 -10.75 -7.69
N GLY A 3 24.22 -9.65 -7.01
CA GLY A 3 23.96 -9.65 -5.58
C GLY A 3 22.53 -10.10 -5.36
N GLY A 4 22.34 -11.33 -4.90
CA GLY A 4 21.05 -11.80 -4.41
C GLY A 4 20.66 -10.94 -3.21
N ILE A 5 19.63 -10.13 -3.37
CA ILE A 5 18.89 -9.55 -2.25
C ILE A 5 18.30 -10.75 -1.52
N SER A 6 18.73 -11.00 -0.29
CA SER A 6 18.10 -11.99 0.58
C SER A 6 16.76 -11.42 1.01
N ASP A 7 15.67 -11.87 0.41
CA ASP A 7 14.33 -11.55 0.87
C ASP A 7 14.10 -12.29 2.20
N ASN A 8 14.13 -11.58 3.32
CA ASN A 8 13.79 -12.15 4.61
C ASN A 8 12.27 -12.13 4.76
N SER A 9 11.68 -13.26 5.17
CA SER A 9 10.25 -13.36 5.45
C SER A 9 10.01 -13.79 6.88
N PHE A 10 9.10 -13.12 7.57
CA PHE A 10 8.67 -13.43 8.93
C PHE A 10 7.17 -13.74 8.95
N ASP A 11 6.81 -14.94 9.37
CA ASP A 11 5.41 -15.33 9.48
C ASP A 11 4.74 -14.64 10.67
N ILE A 12 3.71 -13.83 10.38
CA ILE A 12 2.88 -13.21 11.41
C ILE A 12 1.86 -14.24 11.91
N ASP A 13 1.27 -15.00 10.97
CA ASP A 13 0.44 -16.19 11.21
C ASP A 13 0.38 -17.07 9.94
N SER A 14 -0.60 -18.00 9.88
CA SER A 14 -0.77 -18.91 8.74
C SER A 14 -1.19 -18.24 7.42
N SER A 15 -1.67 -17.00 7.47
CA SER A 15 -2.30 -16.30 6.35
C SER A 15 -1.55 -15.03 5.94
N TYR A 16 -0.70 -14.50 6.82
CA TYR A 16 0.05 -13.27 6.60
C TYR A 16 1.52 -13.42 6.95
N THR A 17 2.35 -12.92 6.03
CA THR A 17 3.80 -12.90 6.17
C THR A 17 4.31 -11.47 5.98
N LEU A 18 5.22 -11.04 6.84
CA LEU A 18 6.01 -9.82 6.64
C LEU A 18 7.20 -10.16 5.74
N VAL A 19 7.29 -9.55 4.58
CA VAL A 19 8.37 -9.76 3.61
C VAL A 19 9.21 -8.49 3.54
N GLU A 20 10.51 -8.64 3.75
CA GLU A 20 11.53 -7.62 3.55
C GLU A 20 12.06 -7.69 2.11
N ASN A 21 11.81 -6.65 1.31
CA ASN A 21 12.29 -6.55 -0.06
C ASN A 21 13.42 -5.51 -0.13
N GLY A 22 14.65 -5.91 -0.44
CA GLY A 22 15.75 -4.95 -0.63
C GLY A 22 16.18 -4.21 0.65
N PHE A 23 16.61 -2.94 0.52
CA PHE A 23 17.11 -2.12 1.62
C PHE A 23 15.98 -1.59 2.52
N ASN A 24 15.40 -2.47 3.34
CA ASN A 24 14.40 -2.18 4.40
C ASN A 24 12.96 -1.89 3.91
N ASN A 25 12.60 -2.24 2.67
CA ASN A 25 11.22 -2.15 2.22
C ASN A 25 10.44 -3.39 2.66
N ASN A 26 9.97 -3.37 3.90
CA ASN A 26 9.09 -4.40 4.40
C ASN A 26 7.64 -4.20 3.91
N SER A 27 6.90 -5.30 3.81
CA SER A 27 5.52 -5.34 3.31
C SER A 27 4.77 -6.51 3.94
N ILE A 28 3.47 -6.35 4.17
CA ILE A 28 2.63 -7.46 4.60
C ILE A 28 2.01 -8.09 3.36
N VAL A 29 2.24 -9.39 3.19
CA VAL A 29 1.71 -10.19 2.09
C VAL A 29 0.72 -11.22 2.66
N GLY A 30 -0.43 -11.32 2.00
CA GLY A 30 -1.50 -12.26 2.34
C GLY A 30 -2.67 -12.07 1.37
N PRO A 31 -3.91 -12.41 1.77
CA PRO A 31 -5.11 -12.10 0.98
C PRO A 31 -5.26 -10.62 0.63
N ILE A 32 -4.79 -9.74 1.53
CA ILE A 32 -4.57 -8.31 1.27
C ILE A 32 -3.07 -8.04 1.41
N SER A 33 -2.53 -7.28 0.46
CA SER A 33 -1.16 -6.79 0.54
C SER A 33 -1.14 -5.35 1.05
N ILE A 34 -0.27 -5.07 2.02
CA ILE A 34 0.03 -3.71 2.49
C ILE A 34 1.48 -3.44 2.14
N CYS A 35 1.68 -2.56 1.16
CA CYS A 35 2.99 -2.24 0.63
C CYS A 35 3.71 -1.20 1.51
N ALA A 36 5.01 -1.42 1.72
CA ALA A 36 6.05 -0.48 2.12
C ALA A 36 6.20 -0.12 3.61
N ASN A 37 7.45 -0.17 4.09
CA ASN A 37 8.00 0.48 5.30
C ASN A 37 7.06 0.53 6.52
N ILE A 38 6.46 -0.63 6.81
CA ILE A 38 5.86 -1.02 8.07
C ILE A 38 6.89 -0.87 9.19
N ASP A 39 6.60 0.02 10.13
CA ASP A 39 7.43 0.27 11.31
C ASP A 39 7.14 -0.73 12.42
N SER A 40 5.85 -1.05 12.63
CA SER A 40 5.47 -2.07 13.59
C SER A 40 4.12 -2.70 13.27
N ILE A 41 3.95 -3.93 13.74
CA ILE A 41 2.70 -4.70 13.64
C ILE A 41 2.31 -5.13 15.05
N GLU A 42 1.10 -4.79 15.47
CA GLU A 42 0.47 -5.41 16.63
C GLU A 42 -0.60 -6.37 16.11
N TYR A 43 -0.62 -7.61 16.56
CA TYR A 43 -1.56 -8.60 16.03
C TYR A 43 -2.22 -9.43 17.12
N SER A 44 -3.49 -9.77 16.87
CA SER A 44 -4.29 -10.68 17.68
C SER A 44 -4.77 -11.85 16.82
N HIS A 45 -5.69 -12.66 17.36
CA HIS A 45 -6.33 -13.72 16.59
C HIS A 45 -7.10 -13.18 15.37
N ASP A 46 -7.80 -12.06 15.54
CA ASP A 46 -8.73 -11.54 14.53
C ASP A 46 -8.19 -10.34 13.76
N TYR A 47 -7.20 -9.60 14.30
CA TYR A 47 -6.80 -8.32 13.73
C TYR A 47 -5.28 -8.18 13.56
N LEU A 48 -4.88 -7.42 12.55
CA LEU A 48 -3.56 -6.79 12.45
C LEU A 48 -3.74 -5.26 12.56
N LEU A 49 -3.03 -4.67 13.50
CA LEU A 49 -2.86 -3.23 13.63
C LEU A 49 -1.47 -2.87 13.12
N ILE A 50 -1.43 -2.01 12.12
CA ILE A 50 -0.22 -1.82 11.32
C ILE A 50 0.14 -0.34 11.37
N LYS A 51 1.36 -0.05 11.81
CA LYS A 51 1.95 1.28 11.79
C LYS A 51 2.95 1.33 10.65
N GLN A 52 2.78 2.31 9.77
CA GLN A 52 3.57 2.44 8.55
C GLN A 52 4.18 3.84 8.45
N ILE A 53 5.42 3.92 7.95
CA ILE A 53 6.08 5.15 7.51
C ILE A 53 5.88 5.25 5.99
N PRO A 54 4.90 6.02 5.50
CA PRO A 54 4.63 6.06 4.08
C PRO A 54 5.76 6.75 3.33
N GLN A 55 6.28 6.06 2.31
CA GLN A 55 7.28 6.58 1.40
C GLN A 55 6.65 6.87 0.05
N PHE A 56 6.71 8.13 -0.38
CA PHE A 56 6.07 8.57 -1.61
C PHE A 56 6.49 7.72 -2.82
N LYS A 57 7.78 7.40 -2.92
CA LYS A 57 8.35 6.60 -4.02
C LYS A 57 7.76 5.18 -4.09
N ASP A 58 7.52 4.53 -2.97
CA ASP A 58 6.98 3.16 -2.96
C ASP A 58 5.51 3.15 -3.40
N TYR A 59 4.74 4.15 -2.94
CA TYR A 59 3.36 4.37 -3.38
C TYR A 59 3.29 4.75 -4.87
N GLU A 60 4.22 5.58 -5.35
CA GLU A 60 4.35 5.93 -6.77
C GLU A 60 4.59 4.68 -7.62
N GLN A 61 5.56 3.84 -7.23
CA GLN A 61 5.87 2.60 -7.96
C GLN A 61 4.71 1.60 -7.95
N ALA A 62 4.06 1.41 -6.80
CA ALA A 62 2.88 0.55 -6.70
C ALA A 62 1.74 1.06 -7.61
N LEU A 63 1.48 2.36 -7.57
CA LEU A 63 0.44 2.99 -8.38
C LEU A 63 0.77 2.95 -9.88
N MET A 64 2.02 3.17 -10.26
CA MET A 64 2.45 3.03 -11.66
C MET A 64 2.20 1.62 -12.20
N ARG A 65 2.45 0.58 -11.38
CA ARG A 65 2.18 -0.82 -11.76
C ARG A 65 0.68 -1.06 -11.95
N ASP A 66 -0.15 -0.56 -11.03
CA ASP A 66 -1.60 -0.71 -11.11
C ASP A 66 -2.19 0.08 -12.30
N LEU A 67 -1.70 1.29 -12.55
CA LEU A 67 -2.08 2.12 -13.70
C LEU A 67 -1.69 1.45 -15.02
N LEU A 68 -0.49 0.85 -15.10
CA LEU A 68 -0.07 0.09 -16.28
C LEU A 68 -1.05 -1.07 -16.54
N LEU A 69 -1.39 -1.84 -15.51
CA LEU A 69 -2.33 -2.95 -15.64
C LEU A 69 -3.71 -2.47 -16.10
N PHE A 70 -4.21 -1.40 -15.48
CA PHE A 70 -5.50 -0.78 -15.78
C PHE A 70 -5.58 -0.24 -17.22
N LEU A 71 -4.52 0.39 -17.72
CA LEU A 71 -4.50 1.01 -19.05
C LEU A 71 -4.20 0.02 -20.18
N THR A 72 -3.58 -1.12 -19.90
CA THR A 72 -3.17 -2.11 -20.92
C THR A 72 -4.04 -3.34 -20.96
N ILE A 73 -4.61 -3.74 -19.83
CA ILE A 73 -5.52 -4.88 -19.75
C ILE A 73 -6.93 -4.32 -19.55
N ASP A 74 -7.84 -4.61 -20.47
CA ASP A 74 -9.29 -4.32 -20.34
C ASP A 74 -9.92 -5.23 -19.25
N LYS A 75 -9.39 -5.13 -18.04
CA LYS A 75 -9.92 -5.74 -16.84
C LYS A 75 -10.65 -4.65 -16.08
N LYS A 76 -11.96 -4.56 -16.34
CA LYS A 76 -12.96 -3.84 -15.52
C LYS A 76 -13.02 -4.27 -14.05
N ASN A 77 -12.08 -5.10 -13.58
CA ASN A 77 -12.11 -5.71 -12.28
C ASN A 77 -11.24 -4.92 -11.29
N LYS A 78 -11.93 -4.29 -10.35
CA LYS A 78 -11.55 -4.16 -8.92
C LYS A 78 -10.57 -3.06 -8.47
N TYR A 79 -10.45 -1.94 -9.16
CA TYR A 79 -9.76 -0.77 -8.58
C TYR A 79 -10.76 0.30 -8.12
N SER A 80 -11.47 0.02 -7.01
CA SER A 80 -12.55 0.88 -6.47
C SER A 80 -12.06 2.21 -5.86
N TYR A 81 -10.76 2.49 -5.94
CA TYR A 81 -10.11 3.67 -5.35
C TYR A 81 -9.66 4.72 -6.39
N PHE A 82 -9.87 4.45 -7.69
CA PHE A 82 -9.50 5.39 -8.75
C PHE A 82 -10.72 6.03 -9.42
N ASP A 83 -10.59 7.31 -9.79
CA ASP A 83 -11.49 7.94 -10.76
C ASP A 83 -11.05 7.51 -12.17
N GLU A 84 -11.71 6.47 -12.69
CA GLU A 84 -11.46 5.92 -14.03
C GLU A 84 -11.52 7.00 -15.12
N SER A 85 -12.48 7.92 -15.02
CA SER A 85 -12.67 8.97 -16.01
C SER A 85 -11.51 9.97 -16.03
N PHE A 86 -10.98 10.31 -14.86
CA PHE A 86 -9.80 11.15 -14.72
C PHE A 86 -8.56 10.47 -15.32
N ILE A 87 -8.32 9.21 -15.00
CA ILE A 87 -7.15 8.46 -15.46
C ILE A 87 -7.15 8.31 -16.99
N GLN A 88 -8.27 7.85 -17.57
CA GLN A 88 -8.37 7.67 -19.02
C GLN A 88 -8.20 8.99 -19.77
N LYS A 89 -8.80 10.07 -19.27
CA LYS A 89 -8.64 11.41 -19.84
C LYS A 89 -7.18 11.86 -19.82
N GLN A 90 -6.51 11.71 -18.69
CA GLN A 90 -5.13 12.14 -18.53
C GLN A 90 -4.17 11.25 -19.34
N ALA A 91 -4.35 9.93 -19.35
CA ALA A 91 -3.56 9.01 -20.17
C ALA A 91 -3.67 9.34 -21.67
N LYS A 92 -4.86 9.74 -22.14
CA LYS A 92 -5.07 10.21 -23.53
C LYS A 92 -4.36 11.53 -23.81
N ILE A 93 -4.42 12.49 -22.89
CA ILE A 93 -3.70 13.78 -23.00
C ILE A 93 -2.19 13.54 -23.09
N LEU A 94 -1.67 12.62 -22.27
CA LEU A 94 -0.27 12.25 -22.20
C LEU A 94 0.17 11.22 -23.26
N ARG A 95 -0.74 10.81 -24.16
CA ARG A 95 -0.48 9.88 -25.27
C ARG A 95 0.13 8.55 -24.84
N PHE A 96 -0.40 7.95 -23.77
CA PHE A 96 -0.03 6.59 -23.38
C PHE A 96 -0.35 5.60 -24.51
N VAL A 97 0.61 4.73 -24.85
CA VAL A 97 0.48 3.79 -25.98
C VAL A 97 0.48 2.32 -25.57
N GLY A 98 0.81 1.99 -24.32
CA GLY A 98 0.74 0.63 -23.78
C GLY A 98 1.89 -0.29 -24.23
N ASN A 99 3.03 0.27 -24.63
CA ASN A 99 4.22 -0.48 -25.04
C ASN A 99 5.26 -0.65 -23.92
N ASN A 100 5.01 -0.07 -22.74
CA ASN A 100 5.87 -0.12 -21.56
C ASN A 100 7.30 0.43 -21.79
N GLY A 101 7.48 1.28 -22.81
CA GLY A 101 8.74 1.99 -23.05
C GLY A 101 8.93 3.22 -22.16
N ASP A 102 10.07 3.89 -22.29
CA ASP A 102 10.44 5.07 -21.48
C ASP A 102 9.40 6.19 -21.49
N SER A 103 8.72 6.38 -22.63
CA SER A 103 7.65 7.38 -22.75
C SER A 103 6.44 7.02 -21.89
N ASP A 104 6.01 5.77 -21.93
CA ASP A 104 4.90 5.27 -21.11
C ASP A 104 5.25 5.32 -19.62
N GLN A 105 6.50 4.97 -19.26
CA GLN A 105 6.99 5.07 -17.88
C GLN A 105 6.95 6.51 -17.35
N LYS A 106 7.35 7.50 -18.18
CA LYS A 106 7.22 8.92 -17.82
C LYS A 106 5.76 9.34 -17.64
N THR A 107 4.88 8.90 -18.53
CA THR A 107 3.43 9.17 -18.44
C THR A 107 2.82 8.55 -17.18
N LEU A 108 3.11 7.28 -16.90
CA LEU A 108 2.64 6.58 -15.70
C LEU A 108 3.11 7.29 -14.42
N LYS A 109 4.38 7.72 -14.40
CA LYS A 109 4.93 8.48 -13.28
C LYS A 109 4.19 9.79 -13.05
N GLN A 110 3.99 10.58 -14.10
CA GLN A 110 3.25 11.85 -14.00
C GLN A 110 1.80 11.65 -13.52
N LEU A 111 1.14 10.58 -13.97
CA LEU A 111 -0.20 10.21 -13.50
C LEU A 111 -0.19 9.82 -12.02
N ALA A 112 0.75 8.96 -11.61
CA ALA A 112 0.91 8.54 -10.23
C ALA A 112 1.16 9.74 -9.31
N ASP A 113 2.11 10.61 -9.68
CA ASP A 113 2.41 11.87 -9.00
C ASP A 113 1.15 12.72 -8.82
N SER A 114 0.37 12.90 -9.89
CA SER A 114 -0.85 13.71 -9.85
C SER A 114 -1.89 13.13 -8.90
N ILE A 115 -2.10 11.82 -8.92
CA ILE A 115 -3.06 11.13 -8.04
C ILE A 115 -2.63 11.22 -6.58
N LEU A 116 -1.36 10.91 -6.27
CA LEU A 116 -0.82 10.96 -4.92
C LEU A 116 -0.91 12.36 -4.31
N ASN A 117 -0.65 13.41 -5.12
CA ASN A 117 -0.67 14.80 -4.65
C ASN A 117 -2.06 15.43 -4.59
N SER A 118 -3.04 14.94 -5.37
CA SER A 118 -4.37 15.55 -5.44
C SER A 118 -5.41 14.87 -4.56
N SER A 119 -5.34 13.54 -4.43
CA SER A 119 -6.35 12.74 -3.73
C SER A 119 -6.38 13.04 -2.24
N VAL A 120 -7.58 13.25 -1.70
CA VAL A 120 -7.81 13.40 -0.25
C VAL A 120 -7.34 12.16 0.52
N PHE A 121 -7.47 10.98 -0.09
CA PHE A 121 -7.02 9.72 0.51
C PHE A 121 -5.49 9.70 0.70
N TYR A 122 -4.72 9.93 -0.38
CA TYR A 122 -3.26 9.91 -0.32
C TYR A 122 -2.69 11.08 0.48
N LYS A 123 -3.33 12.26 0.47
CA LYS A 123 -2.94 13.36 1.36
C LYS A 123 -2.97 12.94 2.84
N LYS A 124 -3.99 12.21 3.27
CA LYS A 124 -4.08 11.72 4.66
C LYS A 124 -2.93 10.77 5.01
N ILE A 125 -2.43 9.99 4.05
CA ILE A 125 -1.28 9.11 4.24
C ILE A 125 -0.03 9.94 4.54
N PHE A 126 0.29 10.93 3.71
CA PHE A 126 1.59 11.60 3.77
C PHE A 126 1.69 12.78 4.75
N THR A 127 0.56 13.31 5.27
CA THR A 127 0.58 14.53 6.09
C THR A 127 1.24 14.33 7.47
N SER A 128 1.18 13.11 8.03
CA SER A 128 1.50 12.86 9.44
C SER A 128 2.84 12.16 9.68
N GLY A 129 3.60 11.84 8.63
CA GLY A 129 4.84 11.04 8.69
C GLY A 129 4.65 9.56 9.06
N TYR A 130 3.52 9.22 9.68
CA TYR A 130 3.05 7.86 9.93
C TYR A 130 1.58 7.74 9.54
N CYS A 131 1.19 6.56 9.08
CA CYS A 131 -0.21 6.19 8.93
C CYS A 131 -0.46 4.83 9.59
N TRP A 132 -1.71 4.61 9.97
CA TRP A 132 -2.12 3.38 10.62
C TRP A 132 -3.24 2.69 9.86
N TRP A 133 -3.20 1.36 9.89
CA TRP A 133 -4.18 0.50 9.25
C TRP A 133 -4.69 -0.54 10.25
N LEU A 134 -5.95 -0.92 10.06
CA LEU A 134 -6.59 -2.04 10.73
C LEU A 134 -6.97 -3.06 9.66
N LEU A 135 -6.43 -4.26 9.77
CA LEU A 135 -6.83 -5.38 8.93
C LEU A 135 -7.63 -6.37 9.78
N ASN A 136 -8.84 -6.68 9.36
CA ASN A 136 -9.63 -7.79 9.89
C ASN A 136 -9.27 -9.06 9.11
N LYS A 137 -8.77 -10.07 9.83
CA LYS A 137 -8.26 -11.32 9.24
C LYS A 137 -9.39 -12.23 8.75
N GLN A 138 -10.59 -12.12 9.32
CA GLN A 138 -11.71 -13.02 9.00
C GLN A 138 -12.34 -12.70 7.65
N ASP A 139 -12.56 -11.42 7.38
CA ASP A 139 -13.22 -10.93 6.16
C ASP A 139 -12.25 -10.27 5.18
N THR A 140 -10.97 -10.17 5.55
CA THR A 140 -9.94 -9.52 4.73
C THR A 140 -10.34 -8.08 4.37
N VAL A 141 -10.91 -7.36 5.33
CA VAL A 141 -11.17 -5.93 5.20
C VAL A 141 -9.96 -5.14 5.71
N LEU A 142 -9.52 -4.16 4.92
CA LEU A 142 -8.48 -3.21 5.28
C LEU A 142 -9.10 -1.84 5.50
N ASP A 143 -9.10 -1.40 6.75
CA ASP A 143 -9.57 -0.09 7.16
C ASP A 143 -8.41 0.88 7.40
N GLY A 144 -8.55 2.09 6.86
CA GLY A 144 -7.54 3.15 6.94
C GLY A 144 -7.48 3.97 5.64
N PRO A 145 -6.45 4.83 5.48
CA PRO A 145 -5.43 5.17 6.46
C PRO A 145 -6.00 6.02 7.59
N PHE A 146 -5.59 5.74 8.81
CA PHE A 146 -5.91 6.57 9.97
C PHE A 146 -4.75 7.49 10.32
N ASP A 147 -5.10 8.67 10.85
CA ASP A 147 -4.16 9.45 11.65
C ASP A 147 -4.05 8.83 13.05
N ARG A 148 -3.10 9.34 13.85
CA ARG A 148 -2.85 8.84 15.20
C ARG A 148 -4.09 8.92 16.10
N VAL A 149 -4.84 10.02 16.04
CA VAL A 149 -5.98 10.26 16.94
C VAL A 149 -7.09 9.26 16.66
N LYS A 150 -7.40 9.03 15.38
CA LYS A 150 -8.39 8.05 14.95
C LYS A 150 -7.94 6.62 15.20
N TYR A 151 -6.65 6.33 15.02
CA TYR A 151 -6.11 5.02 15.37
C TYR A 151 -6.20 4.72 16.87
N ASP A 152 -5.78 5.67 17.72
CA ASP A 152 -5.80 5.51 19.17
C ASP A 152 -7.24 5.29 19.70
N SER A 153 -8.24 5.98 19.12
CA SER A 153 -9.64 5.79 19.49
C SER A 153 -10.19 4.41 19.07
N ILE A 154 -9.82 3.93 17.89
CA ILE A 154 -10.17 2.58 17.41
C ILE A 154 -9.49 1.52 18.29
N LYS A 155 -8.22 1.69 18.62
CA LYS A 155 -7.44 0.75 19.45
C LYS A 155 -8.04 0.53 20.84
N ILE A 156 -8.70 1.54 21.41
CA ILE A 156 -9.42 1.41 22.70
C ILE A 156 -10.46 0.29 22.64
N ASN A 157 -11.15 0.13 21.51
CA ASN A 157 -12.18 -0.90 21.33
C ASN A 157 -11.61 -2.32 21.29
N PHE A 158 -10.29 -2.47 21.09
CA PHE A 158 -9.62 -3.76 21.03
C PHE A 158 -8.81 -4.08 22.31
N ARG A 159 -8.91 -3.26 23.37
CA ARG A 159 -8.14 -3.43 24.61
C ARG A 159 -8.37 -4.77 25.33
N SER A 160 -9.48 -5.44 25.07
CA SER A 160 -9.75 -6.78 25.61
C SER A 160 -9.01 -7.90 24.88
N GLN A 161 -8.36 -7.61 23.75
CA GLN A 161 -7.60 -8.59 22.99
C GLN A 161 -6.13 -8.61 23.41
N ASN A 162 -5.56 -9.82 23.46
CA ASN A 162 -4.15 -10.03 23.75
C ASN A 162 -3.31 -9.84 22.47
N PHE A 163 -2.87 -8.60 22.24
CA PHE A 163 -1.98 -8.29 21.11
C PHE A 163 -0.54 -8.69 21.39
N LYS A 164 0.09 -9.32 20.39
CA LYS A 164 1.54 -9.47 20.30
C LYS A 164 2.10 -8.34 19.45
N VAL A 165 3.32 -7.89 19.75
CA VAL A 165 3.99 -6.79 19.04
C VAL A 165 5.20 -7.33 18.29
N LEU A 166 5.26 -7.04 16.99
CA LEU A 166 6.42 -7.24 16.13
C LEU A 166 6.92 -5.85 15.72
N LYS A 167 8.13 -5.50 16.18
CA LYS A 167 8.85 -4.32 15.67
C LYS A 167 9.67 -4.76 14.47
N VAL A 168 9.68 -3.94 13.43
CA VAL A 168 10.50 -4.18 12.25
C VAL A 168 11.73 -3.27 12.39
N GLU A 169 12.91 -3.89 12.45
CA GLU A 169 14.20 -3.19 12.59
C GLU A 169 14.79 -2.85 11.21
#